data_AF-A0A6S7EXK9-F1
#
_entry.id   AF-A0A6S7EXK9-F1
#
_cell.length_a   1.000
_cell.length_b   1.000
_cell.length_c   1.000
_cell.angle_alpha   90.00
_cell.angle_beta   90.00
_cell.angle_gamma   90.00
#
_symmetry.space_group_name_H-M   'P 1'
#
loop_
_entity.id
_entity.type
_entity.pdbx_description
1 polymer ?
#
loop_
_entity_poly.entity_id
_entity_poly.type
_entity_poly.pdbx_seq_one_letter_code
_entity_poly.pdbx_strand_id
1 'polypeptide(L)'
;MARSLDGVVGAHQGLRLASALGAKGADASVLDDGKAPLAAMHRAVSGTVAGDSLDGARSDASAKHTQAADGKVPHLTDPVVLMAARAGLAQVSGEHMQYTAGETVHWSSGRDQNLAVMGALRVHTGQGLGIVAGLQQGGADSGLDLISATGDVQVQAQHDILRVQAQKDITMGSAKTSVEYAAPKRIRIATAAGASIVLEGGNITVTAPGRIDVKTGNKQFAGPDQMSYALPVFVQSAPEPMKLALRLQDMPGAHGIAPEGETWRIVKVPAGLTVVQSGGRINPQVFDSSEWSEVLSEGKTPASGELGLTEAQQYSVHSEVMANPGRVWLISGLTAQAMTPARWTTTSEQATSERILDALNFARKGSELDTAHADWLSEHALADGSAQGMETLKPKTKA
;
A
#
# COMPACT_ATOMS: atom_id res chain seq x y z
N MET A 1 3.99 21.25 -12.66
CA MET A 1 2.68 20.56 -12.75
C MET A 1 2.32 19.81 -11.46
N ALA A 2 3.00 18.70 -11.12
CA ALA A 2 2.64 17.85 -9.97
C ALA A 2 2.47 18.63 -8.64
N ARG A 3 3.39 19.52 -8.28
CA ARG A 3 3.26 20.40 -7.10
C ARG A 3 2.04 21.31 -7.13
N SER A 4 1.66 21.82 -8.31
CA SER A 4 0.47 22.67 -8.46
C SER A 4 -0.80 21.87 -8.28
N LEU A 5 -0.90 20.69 -8.90
CA LEU A 5 -2.05 19.81 -8.72
C LEU A 5 -2.16 19.35 -7.27
N ASP A 6 -1.05 18.95 -6.65
CA ASP A 6 -1.03 18.56 -5.24
C ASP A 6 -1.52 19.67 -4.31
N GLY A 7 -1.07 20.91 -4.52
CA GLY A 7 -1.53 22.05 -3.73
C GLY A 7 -3.05 22.26 -3.82
N VAL A 8 -3.61 22.14 -5.03
CA VAL A 8 -5.05 22.29 -5.23
C VAL A 8 -5.83 21.10 -4.67
N VAL A 9 -5.36 19.86 -4.86
CA VAL A 9 -5.93 18.67 -4.22
C VAL A 9 -5.96 18.83 -2.70
N GLY A 10 -4.86 19.31 -2.10
CA GLY A 10 -4.78 19.60 -0.67
C GLY A 10 -5.81 20.64 -0.20
N ALA A 11 -6.02 21.70 -0.98
CA ALA A 11 -7.03 22.72 -0.68
C ALA A 11 -8.47 22.17 -0.71
N HIS A 12 -8.72 21.16 -1.54
CA HIS A 12 -9.99 20.43 -1.63
C HIS A 12 -10.05 19.17 -0.76
N GLN A 13 -9.14 19.04 0.21
CA GLN A 13 -9.09 17.92 1.16
C GLN A 13 -9.00 16.54 0.49
N GLY A 14 -8.46 16.45 -0.72
CA GLY A 14 -8.24 15.19 -1.42
C GLY A 14 -6.96 14.48 -1.00
N LEU A 15 -6.82 13.22 -1.43
CA LEU A 15 -5.61 12.43 -1.21
C LEU A 15 -4.43 13.03 -2.00
N ARG A 16 -3.42 13.52 -1.29
CA ARG A 16 -2.28 14.25 -1.84
C ARG A 16 -1.28 13.34 -2.56
N LEU A 17 -0.46 13.92 -3.44
CA LEU A 17 0.45 13.18 -4.31
C LEU A 17 1.75 12.82 -3.59
N ALA A 18 1.92 11.55 -3.24
CA ALA A 18 3.17 11.02 -2.64
C ALA A 18 4.43 11.31 -3.47
N SER A 19 4.30 11.32 -4.81
CA SER A 19 5.41 11.67 -5.72
C SER A 19 5.92 13.12 -5.56
N ALA A 20 5.07 14.04 -5.07
CA ALA A 20 5.39 15.44 -4.86
C ALA A 20 5.78 15.77 -3.42
N LEU A 21 5.29 14.99 -2.44
CA LEU A 21 5.51 15.22 -1.01
C LEU A 21 6.52 14.28 -0.37
N GLY A 22 6.71 13.09 -0.93
CA GLY A 22 7.41 11.98 -0.29
C GLY A 22 6.45 10.86 0.12
N ALA A 23 6.87 9.62 -0.13
CA ALA A 23 6.04 8.43 0.12
C ALA A 23 6.15 7.91 1.57
N LYS A 24 7.27 8.18 2.25
CA LYS A 24 7.55 7.72 3.63
C LYS A 24 7.69 8.85 4.64
N GLY A 25 7.87 10.07 4.17
CA GLY A 25 8.08 11.27 4.98
C GLY A 25 8.11 12.50 4.07
N ALA A 26 7.90 13.68 4.65
CA ALA A 26 7.96 14.92 3.91
C ALA A 26 9.36 15.11 3.30
N ASP A 27 9.40 15.44 2.02
CA ASP A 27 10.62 15.64 1.24
C ASP A 27 11.60 14.47 1.36
N ALA A 28 11.11 13.23 1.37
CA ALA A 28 11.97 12.05 1.40
C ALA A 28 11.65 11.09 0.26
N SER A 29 12.71 10.54 -0.35
CA SER A 29 12.65 9.45 -1.32
C SER A 29 13.70 8.41 -1.02
N VAL A 30 13.58 7.22 -1.62
CA VAL A 30 14.62 6.19 -1.55
C VAL A 30 15.89 6.63 -2.28
N LEU A 31 15.78 7.54 -3.26
CA LEU A 31 16.90 8.03 -4.07
C LEU A 31 17.69 9.17 -3.38
N ASP A 32 16.98 10.01 -2.62
CA ASP A 32 17.49 11.17 -1.91
C ASP A 32 16.58 11.43 -0.70
N ASP A 33 17.14 11.30 0.51
CA ASP A 33 16.44 11.37 1.79
C ASP A 33 16.03 12.79 2.20
N GLY A 34 16.47 13.80 1.44
CA GLY A 34 16.07 15.20 1.59
C GLY A 34 15.26 15.76 0.41
N LYS A 35 14.78 14.90 -0.51
CA LYS A 35 13.86 15.30 -1.60
C LYS A 35 12.72 14.33 -1.81
N ALA A 36 11.53 14.87 -2.12
CA ALA A 36 10.42 14.07 -2.62
C ALA A 36 10.77 13.34 -3.94
N PRO A 37 10.13 12.20 -4.28
CA PRO A 37 10.52 11.33 -5.39
C PRO A 37 10.72 12.03 -6.74
N LEU A 38 9.82 12.93 -7.14
CA LEU A 38 9.97 13.66 -8.41
C LEU A 38 11.14 14.66 -8.36
N ALA A 39 11.37 15.31 -7.21
CA ALA A 39 12.49 16.24 -7.04
C ALA A 39 13.83 15.50 -7.01
N ALA A 40 13.88 14.32 -6.38
CA ALA A 40 15.04 13.44 -6.39
C ALA A 40 15.35 12.96 -7.81
N MET A 41 14.34 12.48 -8.55
CA MET A 41 14.51 12.07 -9.95
C MET A 41 14.97 13.22 -10.85
N HIS A 42 14.40 14.42 -10.67
CA HIS A 42 14.84 15.62 -11.39
C HIS A 42 16.32 15.94 -11.11
N ARG A 43 16.77 15.86 -9.85
CA ARG A 43 18.18 16.03 -9.50
C ARG A 43 19.05 14.99 -10.21
N ALA A 44 18.64 13.72 -10.18
CA ALA A 44 19.37 12.62 -10.79
C ALA A 44 19.64 12.84 -12.30
N VAL A 45 18.65 13.37 -13.02
CA VAL A 45 18.77 13.63 -14.47
C VAL A 45 19.39 14.99 -14.83
N SER A 46 19.54 15.89 -13.86
CA SER A 46 20.11 17.23 -14.08
C SER A 46 21.61 17.29 -13.81
N GLY A 47 22.28 16.14 -13.66
CA GLY A 47 23.68 16.08 -13.28
C GLY A 47 24.63 16.60 -14.36
N THR A 48 25.79 17.04 -13.90
CA THR A 48 26.88 17.54 -14.75
C THR A 48 28.23 17.10 -14.21
N VAL A 49 29.15 16.70 -15.07
CA VAL A 49 30.50 16.25 -14.70
C VAL A 49 31.56 16.93 -15.57
N ALA A 50 32.82 16.97 -15.12
CA ALA A 50 33.93 17.50 -15.89
C ALA A 50 34.09 16.72 -17.20
N GLY A 51 34.19 17.44 -18.31
CA GLY A 51 34.40 16.85 -19.65
C GLY A 51 35.87 16.66 -20.03
N ASP A 52 36.79 17.17 -19.22
CA ASP A 52 38.23 17.22 -19.53
C ASP A 52 39.06 16.11 -18.86
N SER A 53 38.55 15.46 -17.81
CA SER A 53 39.28 14.48 -17.02
C SER A 53 38.34 13.47 -16.34
N LEU A 54 38.77 12.20 -16.28
CA LEU A 54 38.03 11.13 -15.62
C LEU A 54 37.94 11.34 -14.10
N ASP A 55 39.03 11.81 -13.47
CA ASP A 55 39.06 12.04 -12.03
C ASP A 55 38.15 13.21 -11.63
N GLY A 56 38.14 14.29 -12.42
CA GLY A 56 37.17 15.37 -12.26
C GLY A 56 35.75 14.87 -12.43
N ALA A 57 35.49 14.07 -13.47
CA ALA A 57 34.16 13.52 -13.71
C ALA A 57 33.66 12.63 -12.56
N ARG A 58 34.54 11.78 -12.01
CA ARG A 58 34.23 10.93 -10.84
C ARG A 58 33.95 11.76 -9.59
N SER A 59 34.73 12.81 -9.35
CA SER A 59 34.52 13.72 -8.23
C SER A 59 33.20 14.48 -8.35
N ASP A 60 32.83 14.93 -9.54
CA ASP A 60 31.57 15.63 -9.77
C ASP A 60 30.35 14.70 -9.65
N ALA A 61 30.48 13.48 -10.16
CA ALA A 61 29.43 12.47 -10.07
C ALA A 61 29.16 12.09 -8.60
N SER A 62 30.22 11.88 -7.80
CA SER A 62 30.07 11.57 -6.37
C SER A 62 29.49 12.75 -5.57
N ALA A 63 29.83 13.99 -5.96
CA ALA A 63 29.25 15.20 -5.39
C ALA A 63 27.81 15.50 -5.86
N LYS A 64 27.29 14.74 -6.82
CA LYS A 64 25.98 14.96 -7.46
C LYS A 64 25.82 16.40 -7.96
N HIS A 65 26.84 16.92 -8.65
CA HIS A 65 26.83 18.27 -9.23
C HIS A 65 25.74 18.42 -10.30
N THR A 66 25.06 19.57 -10.31
CA THR A 66 23.92 19.87 -11.21
C THR A 66 24.01 21.26 -11.86
N GLN A 67 25.10 22.00 -11.59
CA GLN A 67 25.28 23.36 -12.12
C GLN A 67 25.90 23.30 -13.52
N ALA A 68 25.26 23.95 -14.48
CA ALA A 68 25.87 24.19 -15.77
C ALA A 68 27.04 25.18 -15.62
N ALA A 69 28.23 24.77 -16.06
CA ALA A 69 29.43 25.58 -16.06
C ALA A 69 30.31 25.20 -17.26
N ASP A 70 31.18 26.12 -17.69
CA ASP A 70 32.12 25.85 -18.77
C ASP A 70 33.00 24.64 -18.43
N GLY A 71 33.19 23.75 -19.41
CA GLY A 71 33.94 22.50 -19.24
C GLY A 71 33.16 21.36 -18.56
N LYS A 72 31.91 21.58 -18.13
CA LYS A 72 31.02 20.51 -17.66
C LYS A 72 30.16 19.95 -18.79
N VAL A 73 29.88 18.65 -18.75
CA VAL A 73 28.98 17.94 -19.67
C VAL A 73 27.84 17.26 -18.90
N PRO A 74 26.65 17.09 -19.50
CA PRO A 74 25.53 16.40 -18.85
C PRO A 74 25.87 14.95 -18.48
N HIS A 75 25.47 14.52 -17.29
CA HIS A 75 25.62 13.15 -16.80
C HIS A 75 24.60 12.86 -15.70
N LEU A 76 24.23 11.60 -15.46
CA LEU A 76 23.31 11.26 -14.36
C LEU A 76 24.05 11.24 -13.02
N THR A 77 23.45 11.77 -11.94
CA THR A 77 24.09 11.72 -10.61
C THR A 77 23.90 10.39 -9.90
N ASP A 78 22.99 9.56 -10.41
CA ASP A 78 22.57 8.29 -9.83
C ASP A 78 22.33 7.27 -10.95
N PRO A 79 22.40 5.95 -10.67
CA PRO A 79 22.21 4.90 -11.68
C PRO A 79 20.74 4.79 -12.11
N VAL A 80 20.34 5.70 -13.00
CA VAL A 80 18.97 5.84 -13.52
C VAL A 80 18.98 5.56 -15.02
N VAL A 81 17.87 5.02 -15.54
CA VAL A 81 17.63 4.95 -16.98
C VAL A 81 16.68 6.09 -17.35
N LEU A 82 17.14 6.99 -18.23
CA LEU A 82 16.31 8.07 -18.79
C LEU A 82 15.97 7.76 -20.25
N MET A 83 14.69 7.70 -20.55
CA MET A 83 14.18 7.64 -21.93
C MET A 83 13.46 8.95 -22.24
N ALA A 84 13.89 9.64 -23.30
CA ALA A 84 13.30 10.91 -23.72
C ALA A 84 13.19 10.95 -25.25
N ALA A 85 12.11 11.55 -25.75
CA ALA A 85 11.89 11.78 -27.17
C ALA A 85 11.17 13.11 -27.40
N ARG A 86 11.62 13.89 -28.39
CA ARG A 86 11.05 15.21 -28.70
C ARG A 86 9.69 15.13 -29.38
N ALA A 87 9.54 14.20 -30.34
CA ALA A 87 8.32 14.08 -31.14
C ALA A 87 7.32 13.09 -30.52
N GLY A 88 7.80 11.95 -30.00
CA GLY A 88 6.96 10.95 -29.36
C GLY A 88 7.75 9.72 -28.93
N LEU A 89 7.19 8.99 -27.96
CA LEU A 89 7.71 7.73 -27.44
C LEU A 89 6.54 6.74 -27.32
N ALA A 90 6.73 5.51 -27.81
CA ALA A 90 5.75 4.44 -27.71
C ALA A 90 6.38 3.20 -27.06
N GLN A 91 5.69 2.61 -26.09
CA GLN A 91 6.02 1.30 -25.52
C GLN A 91 4.88 0.35 -25.89
N VAL A 92 5.21 -0.75 -26.57
CA VAL A 92 4.24 -1.74 -27.05
C VAL A 92 4.74 -3.14 -26.72
N SER A 93 3.82 -4.03 -26.36
CA SER A 93 4.10 -5.45 -26.14
C SER A 93 2.99 -6.28 -26.77
N GLY A 94 3.34 -7.43 -27.36
CA GLY A 94 2.38 -8.34 -27.98
C GLY A 94 1.54 -9.13 -26.97
N GLU A 95 2.03 -9.25 -25.73
CA GLU A 95 1.37 -10.03 -24.69
C GLU A 95 1.13 -9.20 -23.43
N HIS A 96 2.19 -8.89 -22.68
CA HIS A 96 2.07 -8.27 -21.37
C HIS A 96 3.07 -7.14 -21.17
N MET A 97 2.69 -6.18 -20.31
CA MET A 97 3.50 -5.05 -19.88
C MET A 97 3.30 -4.87 -18.38
N GLN A 98 4.38 -4.76 -17.63
CA GLN A 98 4.35 -4.65 -16.17
C GLN A 98 5.21 -3.47 -15.71
N TYR A 99 4.65 -2.63 -14.86
CA TYR A 99 5.34 -1.52 -14.21
C TYR A 99 5.31 -1.73 -12.70
N THR A 100 6.48 -1.94 -12.10
CA THR A 100 6.62 -2.15 -10.66
C THR A 100 7.68 -1.19 -10.13
N ALA A 101 7.35 -0.47 -9.06
CA ALA A 101 8.29 0.41 -8.37
C ALA A 101 8.25 0.13 -6.86
N GLY A 102 9.41 0.11 -6.22
CA GLY A 102 9.51 -0.07 -4.77
C GLY A 102 9.11 1.15 -3.94
N GLU A 103 8.88 2.30 -4.59
CA GLU A 103 8.48 3.55 -3.94
C GLU A 103 7.29 4.21 -4.64
N THR A 104 7.48 4.74 -5.85
CA THR A 104 6.40 5.44 -6.57
C THR A 104 6.43 5.17 -8.07
N VAL A 105 5.25 5.06 -8.68
CA VAL A 105 5.02 5.21 -10.12
C VAL A 105 4.28 6.54 -10.32
N HIS A 106 4.75 7.37 -11.25
CA HIS A 106 4.12 8.66 -11.54
C HIS A 106 3.88 8.83 -13.04
N TRP A 107 2.63 9.03 -13.43
CA TRP A 107 2.24 9.36 -14.80
C TRP A 107 1.66 10.77 -14.83
N SER A 108 2.22 11.61 -15.68
CA SER A 108 1.75 12.98 -15.89
C SER A 108 1.68 13.29 -17.38
N SER A 109 0.66 14.04 -17.77
CA SER A 109 0.48 14.59 -19.11
C SER A 109 0.13 16.06 -18.97
N GLY A 110 0.69 16.91 -19.83
CA GLY A 110 0.34 18.33 -19.84
C GLY A 110 -1.07 18.63 -20.35
N ARG A 111 -1.73 17.63 -20.96
CA ARG A 111 -3.12 17.69 -21.44
C ARG A 111 -3.85 16.43 -20.97
N ASP A 112 -4.24 15.57 -21.90
CA ASP A 112 -5.09 14.41 -21.62
C ASP A 112 -4.26 13.17 -21.24
N GLN A 113 -4.84 12.32 -20.38
CA GLN A 113 -4.39 10.94 -20.16
C GLN A 113 -5.56 10.00 -20.42
N ASN A 114 -5.36 9.03 -21.32
CA ASN A 114 -6.39 8.08 -21.70
C ASN A 114 -5.97 6.68 -21.25
N LEU A 115 -6.84 6.01 -20.50
CA LEU A 115 -6.69 4.61 -20.12
C LEU A 115 -7.87 3.83 -20.68
N ALA A 116 -7.60 2.99 -21.69
CA ALA A 116 -8.61 2.17 -22.35
C ALA A 116 -8.32 0.70 -22.10
N VAL A 117 -9.32 -0.03 -21.57
CA VAL A 117 -9.22 -1.45 -21.24
C VAL A 117 -10.44 -2.15 -21.83
N MET A 118 -10.21 -3.17 -22.66
CA MET A 118 -11.31 -3.96 -23.26
C MET A 118 -11.91 -4.97 -22.28
N GLY A 119 -11.08 -5.51 -21.39
CA GLY A 119 -11.50 -6.37 -20.29
C GLY A 119 -11.90 -5.58 -19.06
N ALA A 120 -11.38 -5.98 -17.90
CA ALA A 120 -11.66 -5.31 -16.62
C ALA A 120 -10.48 -4.43 -16.18
N LEU A 121 -10.78 -3.20 -15.77
CA LEU A 121 -9.86 -2.35 -15.00
C LEU A 121 -10.06 -2.64 -13.51
N ARG A 122 -8.96 -2.95 -12.80
CA ARG A 122 -8.97 -3.13 -11.35
C ARG A 122 -7.94 -2.21 -10.71
N VAL A 123 -8.36 -1.51 -9.66
CA VAL A 123 -7.50 -0.60 -8.91
C VAL A 123 -7.59 -1.00 -7.43
N HIS A 124 -6.45 -1.38 -6.86
CA HIS A 124 -6.35 -1.79 -5.46
C HIS A 124 -5.32 -0.91 -4.77
N THR A 125 -5.66 -0.38 -3.59
CA THR A 125 -4.80 0.51 -2.81
C THR A 125 -4.75 0.03 -1.36
N GLY A 126 -3.57 0.07 -0.74
CA GLY A 126 -3.42 -0.32 0.68
C GLY A 126 -3.84 0.75 1.69
N GLN A 127 -3.90 2.03 1.28
CA GLN A 127 -4.18 3.15 2.20
C GLN A 127 -5.35 4.02 1.74
N GLY A 128 -5.41 4.37 0.46
CA GLY A 128 -6.51 5.17 -0.06
C GLY A 128 -6.45 5.33 -1.58
N LEU A 129 -7.62 5.63 -2.14
CA LEU A 129 -7.82 5.96 -3.55
C LEU A 129 -8.41 7.37 -3.63
N GLY A 130 -7.69 8.29 -4.27
CA GLY A 130 -8.16 9.65 -4.53
C GLY A 130 -8.47 9.86 -6.00
N ILE A 131 -9.66 10.37 -6.31
CA ILE A 131 -10.06 10.81 -7.65
C ILE A 131 -10.58 12.24 -7.51
N VAL A 132 -9.93 13.18 -8.19
CA VAL A 132 -10.27 14.59 -8.13
C VAL A 132 -10.29 15.14 -9.55
N ALA A 133 -11.35 15.85 -9.91
CA ALA A 133 -11.53 16.48 -11.22
C ALA A 133 -11.96 17.95 -11.04
N GLY A 134 -11.86 18.75 -12.11
CA GLY A 134 -12.31 20.15 -12.09
C GLY A 134 -11.47 21.09 -11.22
N LEU A 135 -10.22 20.74 -10.91
CA LEU A 135 -9.32 21.55 -10.05
C LEU A 135 -8.88 22.87 -10.67
N GLN A 136 -9.01 23.00 -11.98
CA GLN A 136 -8.83 24.26 -12.70
C GLN A 136 -10.14 24.59 -13.38
N GLN A 137 -10.43 25.89 -13.55
CA GLN A 137 -11.55 26.29 -14.42
C GLN A 137 -11.22 25.85 -15.85
N GLY A 138 -11.73 24.70 -16.24
CA GLY A 138 -11.82 24.30 -17.63
C GLY A 138 -13.13 24.80 -18.24
N GLY A 139 -13.28 24.60 -19.54
CA GLY A 139 -14.52 24.88 -20.26
C GLY A 139 -15.68 23.98 -19.81
N ALA A 140 -16.71 23.90 -20.65
CA ALA A 140 -17.96 23.18 -20.36
C ALA A 140 -17.79 21.71 -19.94
N ASP A 141 -16.68 21.07 -20.30
CA ASP A 141 -16.41 19.64 -20.07
C ASP A 141 -15.67 19.34 -18.75
N SER A 142 -15.70 20.27 -17.78
CA SER A 142 -15.03 20.10 -16.49
C SER A 142 -15.93 19.39 -15.49
N GLY A 143 -15.62 18.15 -15.12
CA GLY A 143 -16.41 17.39 -14.14
C GLY A 143 -15.87 15.99 -13.87
N LEU A 144 -16.63 15.22 -13.09
CA LEU A 144 -16.40 13.80 -12.84
C LEU A 144 -17.64 13.02 -13.27
N ASP A 145 -17.49 12.18 -14.28
CA ASP A 145 -18.51 11.25 -14.72
C ASP A 145 -18.18 9.82 -14.25
N LEU A 146 -19.16 9.18 -13.60
CA LEU A 146 -19.10 7.79 -13.15
C LEU A 146 -20.32 7.06 -13.69
N ILE A 147 -20.19 6.50 -14.89
CA ILE A 147 -21.30 5.99 -15.69
C ILE A 147 -21.09 4.50 -16.00
N SER A 148 -22.11 3.70 -15.74
CA SER A 148 -22.24 2.34 -16.25
C SER A 148 -23.29 2.31 -17.35
N ALA A 149 -22.92 1.90 -18.56
CA ALA A 149 -23.87 1.75 -19.67
C ALA A 149 -24.82 0.57 -19.44
N THR A 150 -24.33 -0.50 -18.81
CA THR A 150 -25.07 -1.72 -18.48
C THR A 150 -24.55 -2.31 -17.18
N GLY A 151 -25.45 -2.84 -16.36
CA GLY A 151 -25.09 -3.38 -15.06
C GLY A 151 -24.95 -2.31 -13.98
N ASP A 152 -24.74 -2.76 -12.75
CA ASP A 152 -24.92 -1.93 -11.56
C ASP A 152 -23.72 -1.01 -11.27
N VAL A 153 -24.01 0.18 -10.76
CA VAL A 153 -23.01 1.01 -10.07
C VAL A 153 -23.17 0.77 -8.58
N GLN A 154 -22.16 0.17 -7.95
CA GLN A 154 -22.15 -0.09 -6.52
C GLN A 154 -21.12 0.81 -5.82
N VAL A 155 -21.59 1.58 -4.83
CA VAL A 155 -20.75 2.44 -3.99
C VAL A 155 -21.03 2.08 -2.54
N GLN A 156 -20.01 1.65 -1.80
CA GLN A 156 -20.14 1.16 -0.43
C GLN A 156 -19.00 1.66 0.45
N ALA A 157 -19.33 2.12 1.65
CA ALA A 157 -18.41 2.24 2.77
C ALA A 157 -18.77 1.15 3.78
N GLN A 158 -18.05 0.03 3.75
CA GLN A 158 -18.48 -1.20 4.45
C GLN A 158 -18.30 -1.11 5.97
N HIS A 159 -17.37 -0.28 6.44
CA HIS A 159 -17.01 -0.15 7.86
C HIS A 159 -16.97 1.30 8.34
N ASP A 160 -17.31 2.27 7.50
CA ASP A 160 -17.24 3.70 7.82
C ASP A 160 -18.34 4.50 7.08
N ILE A 161 -18.27 5.82 7.12
CA ILE A 161 -19.30 6.75 6.66
C ILE A 161 -19.17 6.99 5.16
N LEU A 162 -20.27 6.76 4.43
CA LEU A 162 -20.45 7.29 3.07
C LEU A 162 -20.95 8.74 3.14
N ARG A 163 -20.21 9.69 2.56
CA ARG A 163 -20.61 11.11 2.44
C ARG A 163 -20.88 11.48 0.98
N VAL A 164 -22.07 12.01 0.70
CA VAL A 164 -22.46 12.57 -0.61
C VAL A 164 -22.96 13.99 -0.37
N GLN A 165 -22.26 14.98 -0.92
CA GLN A 165 -22.54 16.40 -0.67
C GLN A 165 -22.36 17.21 -1.96
N ALA A 166 -23.17 18.25 -2.13
CA ALA A 166 -23.05 19.20 -3.23
C ALA A 166 -23.37 20.61 -2.71
N GLN A 167 -22.73 21.63 -3.32
CA GLN A 167 -23.06 23.03 -3.05
C GLN A 167 -24.40 23.43 -3.71
N LYS A 168 -24.71 22.82 -4.85
CA LYS A 168 -25.98 22.98 -5.57
C LYS A 168 -26.86 21.76 -5.29
N ASP A 169 -27.64 21.36 -6.27
CA ASP A 169 -28.62 20.30 -6.12
C ASP A 169 -27.99 18.91 -6.07
N ILE A 170 -28.60 18.03 -5.29
CA ILE A 170 -28.42 16.58 -5.38
C ILE A 170 -29.72 16.02 -5.96
N THR A 171 -29.65 15.38 -7.13
CA THR A 171 -30.79 14.74 -7.78
C THR A 171 -30.62 13.24 -7.73
N MET A 172 -31.63 12.53 -7.21
CA MET A 172 -31.70 11.07 -7.16
C MET A 172 -33.05 10.62 -7.72
N GLY A 173 -33.06 9.57 -8.53
CA GLY A 173 -34.29 9.08 -9.16
C GLY A 173 -34.10 7.73 -9.83
N SER A 174 -35.19 6.97 -9.92
CA SER A 174 -35.29 5.79 -10.77
C SER A 174 -36.28 6.09 -11.90
N ALA A 175 -35.90 5.79 -13.14
CA ALA A 175 -36.74 6.05 -14.30
C ALA A 175 -37.88 5.02 -14.47
N LYS A 176 -37.77 3.85 -13.82
CA LYS A 176 -38.68 2.71 -14.08
C LYS A 176 -39.23 2.03 -12.82
N THR A 177 -38.47 2.02 -11.73
CA THR A 177 -38.77 1.19 -10.55
C THR A 177 -38.87 2.06 -9.31
N SER A 178 -38.01 1.85 -8.31
CA SER A 178 -38.07 2.48 -7.00
C SER A 178 -36.78 3.25 -6.70
N VAL A 179 -36.88 4.21 -5.79
CA VAL A 179 -35.77 4.74 -5.01
C VAL A 179 -36.01 4.30 -3.57
N GLU A 180 -35.05 3.60 -2.99
CA GLU A 180 -35.20 3.00 -1.67
C GLU A 180 -34.19 3.59 -0.69
N TYR A 181 -34.69 3.92 0.50
CA TYR A 181 -33.87 4.36 1.64
C TYR A 181 -34.21 3.45 2.81
N ALA A 182 -33.19 2.75 3.32
CA ALA A 182 -33.33 1.86 4.45
C ALA A 182 -32.18 2.09 5.44
N ALA A 183 -32.50 2.08 6.73
CA ALA A 183 -31.50 2.16 7.79
C ALA A 183 -31.96 1.37 9.01
N PRO A 184 -31.05 0.71 9.75
CA PRO A 184 -31.42 -0.07 10.93
C PRO A 184 -31.86 0.80 12.12
N LYS A 185 -31.48 2.07 12.14
CA LYS A 185 -31.71 2.98 13.29
C LYS A 185 -32.58 4.18 12.96
N ARG A 186 -32.18 4.98 11.97
CA ARG A 186 -32.82 6.27 11.68
C ARG A 186 -32.68 6.66 10.22
N ILE A 187 -33.77 7.19 9.65
CA ILE A 187 -33.75 7.99 8.43
C ILE A 187 -34.25 9.39 8.77
N ARG A 188 -33.53 10.45 8.36
CA ARG A 188 -33.90 11.85 8.63
C ARG A 188 -33.76 12.69 7.37
N ILE A 189 -34.84 13.37 7.01
CA ILE A 189 -34.89 14.39 5.97
C ILE A 189 -35.18 15.71 6.66
N ALA A 190 -34.33 16.72 6.51
CA ALA A 190 -34.46 17.96 7.25
C ALA A 190 -33.98 19.16 6.43
N THR A 191 -34.55 20.32 6.72
CA THR A 191 -34.14 21.62 6.17
C THR A 191 -33.48 22.47 7.25
N ALA A 192 -32.63 23.42 6.85
CA ALA A 192 -32.02 24.38 7.78
C ALA A 192 -33.08 25.25 8.50
N ALA A 193 -34.24 25.47 7.87
CA ALA A 193 -35.36 26.21 8.44
C ALA A 193 -36.17 25.41 9.49
N GLY A 194 -35.80 24.16 9.78
CA GLY A 194 -36.37 23.38 10.88
C GLY A 194 -37.50 22.41 10.52
N ALA A 195 -37.98 22.38 9.27
CA ALA A 195 -38.91 21.35 8.81
C ALA A 195 -38.18 20.00 8.64
N SER A 196 -38.77 18.90 9.12
CA SER A 196 -38.17 17.56 9.00
C SER A 196 -39.17 16.40 9.05
N ILE A 197 -38.75 15.26 8.51
CA ILE A 197 -39.39 13.95 8.61
C ILE A 197 -38.34 12.97 9.16
N VAL A 198 -38.67 12.27 10.24
CA VAL A 198 -37.79 11.31 10.91
C VAL A 198 -38.49 9.95 11.05
N LEU A 199 -37.83 8.89 10.61
CA LEU A 199 -38.24 7.49 10.81
C LEU A 199 -37.28 6.87 11.83
N GLU A 200 -37.78 6.50 13.01
CA GLU A 200 -36.97 5.98 14.11
C GLU A 200 -37.82 5.20 15.13
N GLY A 201 -37.31 4.06 15.61
CA GLY A 201 -37.97 3.27 16.65
C GLY A 201 -39.39 2.83 16.30
N GLY A 202 -39.65 2.55 15.02
CA GLY A 202 -40.99 2.21 14.51
C GLY A 202 -41.94 3.40 14.32
N ASN A 203 -41.51 4.63 14.63
CA ASN A 203 -42.33 5.84 14.54
C ASN A 203 -41.97 6.68 13.30
N ILE A 204 -42.95 7.46 12.83
CA ILE A 204 -42.76 8.54 11.87
C ILE A 204 -43.07 9.86 12.58
N THR A 205 -42.06 10.74 12.68
CA THR A 205 -42.22 12.09 13.25
C THR A 205 -42.11 13.13 12.15
N VAL A 206 -43.17 13.93 11.98
CA VAL A 206 -43.19 15.07 11.06
C VAL A 206 -43.18 16.34 11.89
N THR A 207 -42.14 17.17 11.71
CA THR A 207 -41.98 18.44 12.43
C THR A 207 -41.92 19.58 11.42
N ALA A 208 -42.73 20.62 11.63
CA ALA A 208 -42.70 21.84 10.83
C ALA A 208 -42.92 23.04 11.75
N PRO A 209 -42.02 24.05 11.75
CA PRO A 209 -42.25 25.31 12.46
C PRO A 209 -43.42 26.13 11.89
N GLY A 210 -43.77 25.89 10.62
CA GLY A 210 -44.91 26.49 9.93
C GLY A 210 -46.09 25.53 9.79
N ARG A 211 -46.78 25.63 8.66
CA ARG A 211 -47.96 24.80 8.33
C ARG A 211 -47.54 23.47 7.71
N ILE A 212 -48.22 22.39 8.10
CA ILE A 212 -48.20 21.10 7.39
C ILE A 212 -49.45 21.04 6.50
N ASP A 213 -49.27 21.14 5.19
CA ASP A 213 -50.36 21.04 4.21
C ASP A 213 -50.51 19.58 3.74
N VAL A 214 -51.65 18.95 4.04
CA VAL A 214 -51.94 17.56 3.61
C VAL A 214 -53.16 17.53 2.69
N LYS A 215 -52.93 17.40 1.38
CA LYS A 215 -53.98 17.34 0.36
C LYS A 215 -54.27 15.88 -0.01
N THR A 216 -55.47 15.37 0.30
CA THR A 216 -55.87 13.99 -0.04
C THR A 216 -57.38 13.85 -0.19
N GLY A 217 -57.83 12.91 -1.04
CA GLY A 217 -59.23 12.55 -1.22
C GLY A 217 -59.74 11.50 -0.22
N ASN A 218 -58.85 10.79 0.50
CA ASN A 218 -59.20 9.80 1.52
C ASN A 218 -58.13 9.74 2.62
N LYS A 219 -58.53 9.54 3.88
CA LYS A 219 -57.65 9.32 5.04
C LYS A 219 -58.22 8.17 5.87
N GLN A 220 -57.43 7.14 6.11
CA GLN A 220 -57.78 6.02 6.97
C GLN A 220 -56.64 5.78 7.96
N PHE A 221 -56.99 5.59 9.23
CA PHE A 221 -56.07 5.20 10.29
C PHE A 221 -56.47 3.79 10.73
N ALA A 222 -55.68 2.79 10.35
CA ALA A 222 -55.83 1.40 10.75
C ALA A 222 -54.93 1.07 11.95
N GLY A 223 -55.02 -0.15 12.47
CA GLY A 223 -54.08 -0.65 13.47
C GLY A 223 -52.64 -0.72 12.96
N PRO A 224 -51.66 -0.96 13.85
CA PRO A 224 -50.27 -1.08 13.47
C PRO A 224 -50.04 -2.26 12.51
N ASP A 225 -49.11 -2.08 11.57
CA ASP A 225 -48.65 -3.10 10.63
C ASP A 225 -47.11 -3.04 10.52
N GLN A 226 -46.48 -4.10 10.06
CA GLN A 226 -45.02 -4.19 9.93
C GLN A 226 -44.60 -4.88 8.65
N MET A 227 -43.64 -4.28 7.94
CA MET A 227 -42.95 -4.86 6.80
C MET A 227 -41.45 -4.85 7.07
N SER A 228 -40.77 -5.99 6.94
CA SER A 228 -39.32 -6.09 7.11
C SER A 228 -38.60 -5.71 5.82
N TYR A 229 -37.41 -5.11 5.95
CA TYR A 229 -36.49 -4.83 4.86
C TYR A 229 -35.14 -5.48 5.15
N ALA A 230 -34.63 -6.31 4.23
CA ALA A 230 -33.34 -6.96 4.40
C ALA A 230 -32.21 -5.96 4.12
N LEU A 231 -31.42 -5.64 5.14
CA LEU A 231 -30.25 -4.77 5.01
C LEU A 231 -29.03 -5.58 4.51
N PRO A 232 -28.11 -4.94 3.77
CA PRO A 232 -26.87 -5.58 3.36
C PRO A 232 -26.03 -5.96 4.59
N VAL A 233 -25.55 -7.21 4.62
CA VAL A 233 -24.63 -7.70 5.64
C VAL A 233 -23.21 -7.61 5.09
N PHE A 234 -22.39 -6.74 5.67
CA PHE A 234 -20.99 -6.66 5.32
C PHE A 234 -20.18 -7.66 6.13
N VAL A 235 -19.27 -8.34 5.45
CA VAL A 235 -18.31 -9.23 6.13
C VAL A 235 -17.47 -8.41 7.08
N GLN A 236 -17.43 -8.82 8.34
CA GLN A 236 -16.37 -8.38 9.24
C GLN A 236 -15.16 -9.22 8.87
N SER A 237 -14.34 -8.73 7.95
CA SER A 237 -12.98 -9.21 7.82
C SER A 237 -12.22 -8.76 9.06
N ALA A 238 -12.43 -9.45 10.19
CA ALA A 238 -11.35 -9.54 11.16
C ALA A 238 -10.21 -10.20 10.37
N PRO A 239 -9.01 -9.58 10.26
CA PRO A 239 -7.88 -10.32 9.75
C PRO A 239 -7.81 -11.60 10.58
N GLU A 240 -7.92 -12.76 9.95
CA GLU A 240 -7.68 -14.01 10.66
C GLU A 240 -6.34 -13.81 11.36
N PRO A 241 -6.27 -13.98 12.70
CA PRO A 241 -5.03 -13.80 13.40
C PRO A 241 -4.03 -14.74 12.73
N MET A 242 -2.99 -14.17 12.15
CA MET A 242 -1.91 -14.97 11.59
C MET A 242 -1.39 -15.82 12.75
N LYS A 243 -1.49 -17.15 12.65
CA LYS A 243 -1.03 -18.03 13.72
C LYS A 243 0.47 -17.83 13.90
N LEU A 244 0.84 -17.19 15.01
CA LEU A 244 2.24 -16.94 15.34
C LEU A 244 2.84 -18.20 15.95
N ALA A 245 3.60 -18.96 15.16
CA ALA A 245 4.40 -20.08 15.62
C ALA A 245 5.77 -19.57 16.10
N LEU A 246 5.80 -18.91 17.26
CA LEU A 246 7.05 -18.42 17.85
C LEU A 246 7.73 -19.54 18.63
N ARG A 247 9.01 -19.80 18.33
CA ARG A 247 9.82 -20.78 19.05
C ARG A 247 11.18 -20.19 19.41
N LEU A 248 11.55 -20.27 20.69
CA LEU A 248 12.87 -19.90 21.18
C LEU A 248 13.75 -21.15 21.30
N GLN A 249 14.94 -21.07 20.73
CA GLN A 249 15.97 -22.12 20.79
C GLN A 249 17.35 -21.52 20.54
N ASP A 250 18.39 -22.17 21.06
CA ASP A 250 19.79 -21.74 20.94
C ASP A 250 20.36 -21.85 19.52
N MET A 251 19.84 -22.79 18.72
CA MET A 251 20.25 -23.04 17.34
C MET A 251 19.03 -23.19 16.41
N PRO A 252 19.06 -22.66 15.19
CA PRO A 252 18.03 -22.90 14.18
C PRO A 252 17.90 -24.40 13.82
N GLY A 253 16.69 -24.84 13.50
CA GLY A 253 16.41 -26.22 13.06
C GLY A 253 15.94 -27.17 14.19
N ALA A 254 15.80 -28.46 13.85
CA ALA A 254 15.17 -29.47 14.71
C ALA A 254 16.00 -29.89 15.94
N HIS A 255 17.27 -29.49 16.00
CA HIS A 255 18.21 -29.86 17.06
C HIS A 255 18.49 -28.74 18.07
N GLY A 256 17.82 -27.58 17.92
CA GLY A 256 17.92 -26.49 18.89
C GLY A 256 17.34 -26.87 20.24
N ILE A 257 18.03 -26.46 21.30
CA ILE A 257 17.62 -26.61 22.70
C ILE A 257 16.90 -25.33 23.12
N ALA A 258 15.70 -25.48 23.68
CA ALA A 258 14.94 -24.36 24.22
C ALA A 258 15.57 -23.85 25.52
N PRO A 259 15.71 -22.52 25.71
CA PRO A 259 16.14 -21.94 26.98
C PRO A 259 14.98 -22.00 27.99
N GLU A 260 14.74 -23.19 28.56
CA GLU A 260 13.61 -23.44 29.46
C GLU A 260 13.67 -22.52 30.70
N GLY A 261 12.52 -21.89 31.01
CA GLY A 261 12.36 -21.01 32.17
C GLY A 261 12.80 -19.57 31.94
N GLU A 262 13.43 -19.24 30.82
CA GLU A 262 13.81 -17.87 30.47
C GLU A 262 12.57 -17.00 30.23
N THR A 263 12.64 -15.73 30.64
CA THR A 263 11.51 -14.79 30.45
C THR A 263 11.62 -14.14 29.07
N TRP A 264 10.53 -14.21 28.32
CA TRP A 264 10.40 -13.57 27.02
C TRP A 264 9.33 -12.48 27.05
N ARG A 265 9.51 -11.44 26.24
CA ARG A 265 8.56 -10.33 26.08
C ARG A 265 8.46 -9.90 24.63
N ILE A 266 7.24 -9.64 24.18
CA ILE A 266 6.96 -8.99 22.90
C ILE A 266 6.61 -7.54 23.21
N VAL A 267 7.42 -6.61 22.72
CA VAL A 267 7.36 -5.19 23.11
C VAL A 267 7.36 -4.29 21.89
N LYS A 268 6.76 -3.12 22.04
CA LYS A 268 6.80 -2.04 21.06
C LYS A 268 7.82 -1.01 21.50
N VAL A 269 8.78 -0.71 20.63
CA VAL A 269 9.83 0.29 20.91
C VAL A 269 9.59 1.61 20.16
N PRO A 270 10.11 2.75 20.65
CA PRO A 270 10.15 4.01 19.94
C PRO A 270 10.90 3.89 18.61
N ALA A 271 10.50 4.66 17.60
CA ALA A 271 11.12 4.62 16.27
C ALA A 271 12.62 4.97 16.28
N GLY A 272 13.10 5.73 17.27
CA GLY A 272 14.53 6.05 17.41
C GLY A 272 15.42 4.85 17.76
N LEU A 273 14.85 3.78 18.30
CA LEU A 273 15.61 2.59 18.74
C LEU A 273 15.71 1.51 17.65
N THR A 274 15.00 1.66 16.53
CA THR A 274 14.99 0.68 15.44
C THR A 274 16.19 0.83 14.47
N VAL A 275 17.08 1.80 14.71
CA VAL A 275 18.26 2.05 13.88
C VAL A 275 19.39 1.11 14.30
N VAL A 276 19.81 0.25 13.38
CA VAL A 276 21.01 -0.57 13.53
C VAL A 276 22.23 0.36 13.48
N GLN A 277 23.06 0.37 14.52
CA GLN A 277 24.29 1.19 14.54
C GLN A 277 25.33 0.63 13.55
N SER A 278 26.26 1.47 13.07
CA SER A 278 27.36 1.04 12.17
C SER A 278 28.05 -0.23 12.73
N GLY A 279 28.00 -1.32 11.95
CA GLY A 279 28.52 -2.63 12.36
C GLY A 279 27.47 -3.69 12.72
N GLY A 280 26.18 -3.45 12.45
CA GLY A 280 25.14 -4.49 12.57
C GLY A 280 24.68 -4.76 14.01
N ARG A 281 25.10 -3.94 14.98
CA ARG A 281 24.80 -4.14 16.41
C ARG A 281 23.44 -3.53 16.74
N ILE A 282 22.60 -4.31 17.44
CA ILE A 282 21.33 -3.86 18.01
C ILE A 282 21.61 -2.75 19.03
N ASN A 283 20.80 -1.70 19.02
CA ASN A 283 20.89 -0.63 20.02
C ASN A 283 20.64 -1.23 21.42
N PRO A 284 21.59 -1.11 22.38
CA PRO A 284 21.45 -1.71 23.70
C PRO A 284 20.23 -1.18 24.48
N GLN A 285 19.74 0.02 24.16
CA GLN A 285 18.53 0.58 24.76
C GLN A 285 17.25 -0.21 24.44
N VAL A 286 17.26 -1.08 23.42
CA VAL A 286 16.13 -1.98 23.14
C VAL A 286 15.87 -2.94 24.31
N PHE A 287 16.91 -3.30 25.08
CA PHE A 287 16.78 -4.17 26.25
C PHE A 287 16.32 -3.44 27.52
N ASP A 288 16.30 -2.11 27.50
CA ASP A 288 15.88 -1.31 28.65
C ASP A 288 14.35 -1.23 28.71
N SER A 289 13.75 -1.82 29.75
CA SER A 289 12.30 -1.82 29.93
C SER A 289 11.68 -0.44 30.12
N SER A 290 12.47 0.57 30.51
CA SER A 290 11.99 1.96 30.65
C SER A 290 11.77 2.65 29.31
N GLU A 291 12.38 2.13 28.24
CA GLU A 291 12.28 2.65 26.88
C GLU A 291 11.13 2.02 26.09
N TRP A 292 10.50 0.96 26.60
CA TRP A 292 9.41 0.28 25.92
C TRP A 292 8.14 1.13 25.95
N SER A 293 7.56 1.35 24.77
CA SER A 293 6.29 2.07 24.65
C SER A 293 5.12 1.23 25.16
N GLU A 294 5.18 -0.09 24.97
CA GLU A 294 4.12 -1.03 25.34
C GLU A 294 4.66 -2.47 25.41
N VAL A 295 4.14 -3.26 26.35
CA VAL A 295 4.37 -4.71 26.41
C VAL A 295 3.12 -5.42 25.91
N LEU A 296 3.22 -6.08 24.76
CA LEU A 296 2.08 -6.72 24.08
C LEU A 296 1.80 -8.12 24.62
N SER A 297 2.86 -8.85 25.00
CA SER A 297 2.76 -10.16 25.64
C SER A 297 4.05 -10.49 26.37
N GLU A 298 3.95 -11.27 27.44
CA GLU A 298 5.12 -11.79 28.17
C GLU A 298 4.85 -13.19 28.74
N GLY A 299 5.91 -13.93 29.01
CA GLY A 299 5.81 -15.27 29.57
C GLY A 299 7.17 -15.88 29.89
N LYS A 300 7.15 -17.17 30.27
CA LYS A 300 8.36 -17.99 30.40
C LYS A 300 8.42 -19.01 29.28
N THR A 301 9.62 -19.31 28.81
CA THR A 301 9.87 -20.29 27.74
C THR A 301 9.62 -21.69 28.29
N PRO A 302 8.70 -22.48 27.70
CA PRO A 302 8.48 -23.87 28.10
C PRO A 302 9.60 -24.79 27.55
N ALA A 303 9.68 -26.03 28.03
CA ALA A 303 10.65 -27.02 27.56
C ALA A 303 10.61 -27.28 26.03
N SER A 304 9.45 -27.06 25.38
CA SER A 304 9.30 -27.18 23.93
C SER A 304 9.90 -26.01 23.14
N GLY A 305 10.14 -24.88 23.80
CA GLY A 305 10.53 -23.60 23.19
C GLY A 305 9.38 -22.85 22.51
N GLU A 306 8.22 -23.47 22.34
CA GLU A 306 7.06 -22.85 21.66
C GLU A 306 6.33 -21.88 22.59
N LEU A 307 6.22 -20.62 22.16
CA LEU A 307 5.58 -19.58 22.96
C LEU A 307 4.06 -19.65 22.78
N GLY A 308 3.36 -20.13 23.80
CA GLY A 308 1.90 -20.22 23.80
C GLY A 308 1.24 -18.85 23.94
N LEU A 309 0.93 -18.19 22.82
CA LEU A 309 0.09 -16.99 22.78
C LEU A 309 -1.39 -17.36 22.62
N THR A 310 -2.27 -16.76 23.41
CA THR A 310 -3.73 -16.85 23.20
C THR A 310 -4.13 -16.19 21.88
N GLU A 311 -5.28 -16.56 21.30
CA GLU A 311 -5.77 -15.95 20.05
C GLU A 311 -5.87 -14.41 20.14
N ALA A 312 -6.29 -13.88 21.29
CA ALA A 312 -6.34 -12.44 21.55
C ALA A 312 -4.95 -11.79 21.56
N GLN A 313 -3.95 -12.45 22.15
CA GLN A 313 -2.56 -11.96 22.14
C GLN A 313 -1.94 -12.05 20.74
N GLN A 314 -2.19 -13.13 20.00
CA GLN A 314 -1.73 -13.27 18.61
C GLN A 314 -2.32 -12.17 17.72
N TYR A 315 -3.61 -11.86 17.89
CA TYR A 315 -4.27 -10.76 17.18
C TYR A 315 -3.65 -9.40 17.54
N SER A 316 -3.46 -9.13 18.83
CA SER A 316 -2.86 -7.87 19.30
C SER A 316 -1.46 -7.68 18.71
N VAL A 317 -0.59 -8.69 18.85
CA VAL A 317 0.77 -8.66 18.29
C VAL A 317 0.74 -8.48 16.77
N HIS A 318 -0.11 -9.23 16.05
CA HIS A 318 -0.24 -9.11 14.60
C HIS A 318 -0.67 -7.70 14.17
N SER A 319 -1.70 -7.14 14.82
CA SER A 319 -2.17 -5.79 14.52
C SER A 319 -1.09 -4.73 14.71
N GLU A 320 -0.29 -4.85 15.78
CA GLU A 320 0.79 -3.90 16.07
C GLU A 320 1.99 -4.07 15.15
N VAL A 321 2.35 -5.29 14.77
CA VAL A 321 3.40 -5.56 13.77
C VAL A 321 3.04 -4.96 12.40
N MET A 322 1.76 -5.06 11.99
CA MET A 322 1.27 -4.49 10.73
C MET A 322 1.18 -2.96 10.77
N ALA A 323 0.72 -2.39 11.89
CA ALA A 323 0.60 -0.95 12.07
C ALA A 323 1.97 -0.26 12.25
N ASN A 324 2.94 -0.96 12.83
CA ASN A 324 4.26 -0.43 13.17
C ASN A 324 5.42 -1.36 12.71
N PRO A 325 5.66 -1.53 11.40
CA PRO A 325 6.69 -2.43 10.89
C PRO A 325 8.08 -2.14 11.46
N GLY A 326 8.77 -3.16 11.97
CA GLY A 326 10.13 -3.06 12.54
C GLY A 326 10.20 -2.48 13.96
N ARG A 327 9.06 -2.10 14.56
CA ARG A 327 8.99 -1.53 15.92
C ARG A 327 8.52 -2.51 16.98
N VAL A 328 8.00 -3.67 16.60
CA VAL A 328 7.63 -4.74 17.53
C VAL A 328 8.79 -5.73 17.60
N TRP A 329 9.23 -6.07 18.81
CA TRP A 329 10.42 -6.90 19.06
C TRP A 329 10.09 -8.04 20.02
N LEU A 330 10.62 -9.23 19.75
CA LEU A 330 10.67 -10.34 20.70
C LEU A 330 12.01 -10.28 21.43
N ILE A 331 11.98 -10.14 22.74
CA ILE A 331 13.16 -10.04 23.61
C ILE A 331 13.17 -11.24 24.56
N SER A 332 14.29 -11.97 24.59
CA SER A 332 14.56 -13.03 25.55
C SER A 332 16.03 -12.95 25.98
N GLY A 333 16.27 -12.73 27.27
CA GLY A 333 17.63 -12.67 27.81
C GLY A 333 18.46 -11.57 27.14
N LEU A 334 19.54 -11.97 26.46
CA LEU A 334 20.44 -11.07 25.72
C LEU A 334 20.13 -11.00 24.22
N THR A 335 19.02 -11.61 23.78
CA THR A 335 18.59 -11.65 22.39
C THR A 335 17.36 -10.79 22.17
N ALA A 336 17.35 -10.07 21.06
CA ALA A 336 16.23 -9.25 20.63
C ALA A 336 16.07 -9.38 19.12
N GLN A 337 14.87 -9.70 18.67
CA GLN A 337 14.56 -9.88 17.25
C GLN A 337 13.38 -8.99 16.86
N ALA A 338 13.59 -8.14 15.87
CA ALA A 338 12.51 -7.35 15.28
C ALA A 338 11.52 -8.27 14.57
N MET A 339 10.23 -8.13 14.87
CA MET A 339 9.16 -8.82 14.19
C MET A 339 8.82 -8.05 12.92
N THR A 340 9.18 -8.62 11.78
CA THR A 340 8.84 -8.08 10.46
C THR A 340 7.81 -8.96 9.77
N PRO A 341 6.75 -8.39 9.15
CA PRO A 341 5.86 -9.13 8.28
C PRO A 341 6.64 -9.85 7.18
N ALA A 342 6.68 -11.17 7.22
CA ALA A 342 7.21 -12.00 6.14
C ALA A 342 6.18 -13.09 5.84
N ARG A 343 5.95 -13.39 4.57
CA ARG A 343 5.09 -14.51 4.17
C ARG A 343 5.84 -15.80 4.49
N TRP A 344 5.40 -16.53 5.50
CA TRP A 344 5.82 -17.90 5.77
C TRP A 344 4.70 -18.84 5.32
N THR A 345 5.03 -19.82 4.49
CA THR A 345 4.09 -20.89 4.11
C THR A 345 4.56 -22.20 4.73
N THR A 346 3.65 -22.92 5.38
CA THR A 346 3.91 -24.24 5.98
C THR A 346 3.40 -25.39 5.11
N THR A 347 2.87 -25.10 3.91
CA THR A 347 2.34 -26.12 3.02
C THR A 347 3.48 -26.89 2.35
N SER A 348 3.34 -28.21 2.33
CA SER A 348 4.32 -29.18 1.83
C SER A 348 4.49 -29.20 0.30
N GLU A 349 3.90 -28.26 -0.43
CA GLU A 349 3.79 -28.28 -1.90
C GLU A 349 4.86 -27.46 -2.64
N GLN A 350 5.78 -26.75 -1.97
CA GLN A 350 6.93 -26.11 -2.62
C GLN A 350 8.28 -26.71 -2.20
N ALA A 351 9.21 -26.71 -3.16
CA ALA A 351 10.44 -27.49 -3.18
C ALA A 351 11.37 -27.18 -2.00
N THR A 352 12.00 -28.25 -1.50
CA THR A 352 12.91 -28.31 -0.34
C THR A 352 14.04 -27.27 -0.36
N SER A 353 14.39 -26.73 -1.52
CA SER A 353 15.46 -25.74 -1.68
C SER A 353 15.14 -24.37 -1.07
N GLU A 354 13.89 -23.88 -1.17
CA GLU A 354 13.50 -22.60 -0.54
C GLU A 354 13.47 -22.72 1.00
N ARG A 355 13.12 -23.90 1.53
CA ARG A 355 13.15 -24.19 2.98
C ARG A 355 14.55 -24.17 3.57
N ILE A 356 15.57 -24.58 2.81
CA ILE A 356 16.96 -24.60 3.27
C ILE A 356 17.59 -23.21 3.16
N LEU A 357 17.26 -22.47 2.10
CA LEU A 357 17.73 -21.09 1.88
C LEU A 357 17.14 -20.09 2.90
N ASP A 358 15.85 -20.24 3.25
CA ASP A 358 15.20 -19.40 4.27
C ASP A 358 15.66 -19.74 5.70
N ALA A 359 15.95 -21.01 6.00
CA ALA A 359 16.43 -21.44 7.33
C ALA A 359 17.87 -20.97 7.64
N LEU A 360 18.64 -20.62 6.61
CA LEU A 360 20.04 -20.18 6.73
C LEU A 360 20.20 -18.66 6.64
N ASN A 361 19.11 -17.90 6.57
CA ASN A 361 19.10 -16.43 6.62
C ASN A 361 20.04 -15.78 5.57
N PHE A 362 19.97 -16.20 4.30
CA PHE A 362 20.87 -15.71 3.25
C PHE A 362 20.28 -14.62 2.34
N ALA A 363 21.21 -13.79 1.85
CA ALA A 363 21.02 -12.40 1.51
C ALA A 363 20.50 -12.10 0.09
N ARG A 364 20.01 -10.86 -0.05
CA ARG A 364 19.16 -10.35 -1.13
C ARG A 364 19.85 -10.14 -2.49
N LYS A 365 21.17 -10.39 -2.64
CA LYS A 365 21.93 -10.14 -3.90
C LYS A 365 23.06 -11.15 -4.13
N GLY A 366 23.28 -11.53 -5.39
CA GLY A 366 24.27 -12.54 -5.82
C GLY A 366 25.75 -12.17 -5.69
N SER A 367 26.10 -10.97 -5.23
CA SER A 367 27.50 -10.60 -4.92
C SER A 367 27.99 -11.15 -3.57
N GLU A 368 27.11 -11.81 -2.82
CA GLU A 368 27.35 -12.30 -1.46
C GLU A 368 27.30 -13.84 -1.36
N LEU A 369 27.34 -14.54 -2.51
CA LEU A 369 27.38 -16.00 -2.56
C LEU A 369 28.78 -16.51 -2.22
N ASP A 370 28.87 -17.55 -1.38
CA ASP A 370 30.12 -18.28 -1.20
C ASP A 370 30.46 -19.14 -2.42
N THR A 371 31.70 -19.65 -2.46
CA THR A 371 32.21 -20.43 -3.60
C THR A 371 31.44 -21.72 -3.83
N ALA A 372 30.94 -22.39 -2.78
CA ALA A 372 30.15 -23.61 -2.93
C ALA A 372 28.79 -23.34 -3.58
N HIS A 373 28.19 -22.20 -3.29
CA HIS A 373 26.94 -21.74 -3.94
C HIS A 373 27.15 -21.27 -5.38
N ALA A 374 28.26 -20.58 -5.67
CA ALA A 374 28.61 -20.20 -7.03
C ALA A 374 28.84 -21.44 -7.93
N ASP A 375 29.45 -22.49 -7.38
CA ASP A 375 29.70 -23.76 -8.07
C ASP A 375 28.39 -24.53 -8.33
N TRP A 376 27.47 -24.59 -7.36
CA TRP A 376 26.16 -25.25 -7.54
C TRP A 376 25.27 -24.56 -8.59
N LEU A 377 25.23 -23.22 -8.60
CA LEU A 377 24.51 -22.45 -9.61
C LEU A 377 25.16 -22.56 -11.00
N SER A 378 26.49 -22.67 -11.05
CA SER A 378 27.22 -22.89 -12.30
C SER A 378 26.97 -24.29 -12.86
N GLU A 379 26.90 -25.33 -12.02
CA GLU A 379 26.52 -26.69 -12.44
C GLU A 379 25.08 -26.75 -12.97
N HIS A 380 24.14 -26.00 -12.36
CA HIS A 380 22.75 -25.94 -12.84
C HIS A 380 22.61 -25.10 -14.12
N ALA A 381 23.38 -24.03 -14.28
CA ALA A 381 23.43 -23.27 -15.54
C ALA A 381 24.06 -24.09 -16.69
N LEU A 382 25.01 -24.97 -16.39
CA LEU A 382 25.56 -25.94 -17.34
C LEU A 382 24.55 -27.04 -17.72
N ALA A 383 23.68 -27.44 -16.79
CA ALA A 383 22.57 -28.36 -17.08
C ALA A 383 21.51 -27.71 -17.99
N ASP A 384 21.21 -26.41 -17.82
CA ASP A 384 20.34 -25.65 -18.73
C ASP A 384 20.98 -25.39 -20.11
N GLY A 385 22.32 -25.33 -20.17
CA GLY A 385 23.08 -25.31 -21.43
C GLY A 385 22.95 -26.58 -22.29
N SER A 386 22.35 -27.65 -21.75
CA SER A 386 22.01 -28.88 -22.50
C SER A 386 20.57 -28.91 -23.02
N ALA A 387 19.76 -27.87 -22.75
CA ALA A 387 18.48 -27.68 -23.42
C ALA A 387 18.73 -27.31 -24.89
N GLN A 388 18.29 -28.18 -25.80
CA GLN A 388 18.49 -28.04 -27.24
C GLN A 388 18.08 -26.65 -27.74
N GLY A 389 19.06 -25.95 -28.30
CA GLY A 389 18.87 -24.65 -28.92
C GLY A 389 17.84 -24.65 -30.06
N MET A 390 17.28 -23.47 -30.26
CA MET A 390 16.24 -23.12 -31.23
C MET A 390 16.75 -23.09 -32.70
N GLU A 391 17.54 -24.09 -33.10
CA GLU A 391 18.24 -24.19 -34.39
C GLU A 391 17.54 -25.14 -35.41
N THR A 392 16.26 -25.49 -35.21
CA THR A 392 15.49 -26.26 -36.21
C THR A 392 14.23 -25.55 -36.69
N LEU A 393 14.39 -24.29 -37.10
CA LEU A 393 13.49 -23.70 -38.09
C LEU A 393 13.79 -24.34 -39.46
N LYS A 394 13.01 -25.36 -39.83
CA LYS A 394 13.01 -25.90 -41.20
C LYS A 394 12.69 -24.78 -42.21
N PRO A 395 13.46 -24.62 -43.30
CA PRO A 395 13.08 -23.69 -44.36
C PRO A 395 11.86 -24.23 -45.13
N LYS A 396 10.86 -23.36 -45.33
CA LYS A 396 9.86 -23.53 -46.38
C LYS A 396 10.55 -23.38 -47.74
N THR A 397 10.81 -24.48 -48.42
CA THR A 397 10.95 -24.50 -49.88
C THR A 397 9.62 -24.86 -50.52
N LYS A 398 9.25 -24.07 -51.54
CA LYS A 398 8.03 -24.18 -52.34
C LYS A 398 7.96 -25.51 -53.12
N ALA A 399 6.76 -26.07 -53.21
CA ALA A 399 6.14 -26.55 -54.45
C ALA A 399 4.65 -26.24 -54.36
#